data_AF-A0A286UGC2-F1
#
_entry.id   AF-A0A286UGC2-F1
#
_cell.length_a   1.000
_cell.length_b   1.000
_cell.length_c   1.000
_cell.angle_alpha   90.00
_cell.angle_beta   90.00
_cell.angle_gamma   90.00
#
_symmetry.space_group_name_H-M   'P 1'
#
loop_
_entity.id
_entity.type
_entity.pdbx_description
1 polymer ?
#
loop_
_entity_poly.entity_id
_entity_poly.type
_entity_poly.pdbx_seq_one_letter_code
_entity_poly.pdbx_strand_id
1 'polypeptide(L)'
;MVSYYQTILSRAHSVSPALVADEALFQSLLVVLVAKQKHLLIRTADDDIPRVMKQIVNILHTLFDLSVVKLRLRQSEDLTSDDFLRLLFLENPLSGFAVSRTSSRKTLYGVNNQPISFRRSVSYPIHSLHDAGSQTHEFDEESNSTPTQYEAHSLTLNVMQREQKHLFRTQTDPIPLLHGTSEIGLLPQVLVVSGLEYTSEEAQNSLWSVMSERVITLGHSTHKSEQRSSFIQGSWTLPEDFFVVYVCPLRDDRERPPIHKSLVDRFPISIEAYPSPESTTSDNRIRPTGIDDPNSNPQRPIISQFELADLRLLATPEHTYINSRADLYLSDLLSAVRHHPHLDGTLITARCRVDTEIILRAWRALFGLPPKSQEHMIPSINVTDEDVRKVFVRAVHHRIRVLDGPRKETLASLIFTTAGDSSSKEEWVGGRRTVKEILKEIIDNV
;
A
#
# COMPACT_ATOMS: atom_id res chain seq x y z
N MET A 1 32.14 14.25 10.43
CA MET A 1 31.93 13.06 9.59
C MET A 1 30.49 13.04 9.15
N VAL A 2 30.25 12.92 7.85
CA VAL A 2 28.92 12.90 7.23
C VAL A 2 28.44 11.44 7.21
N SER A 3 27.17 11.18 7.51
CA SER A 3 26.63 9.81 7.40
C SER A 3 26.55 9.37 5.93
N TYR A 4 26.53 8.06 5.68
CA TYR A 4 26.36 7.51 4.32
C TYR A 4 25.10 8.04 3.66
N TYR A 5 24.01 8.10 4.43
CA TYR A 5 22.75 8.68 3.98
C TYR A 5 22.90 10.10 3.45
N GLN A 6 23.57 11.00 4.18
CA GLN A 6 23.74 12.39 3.75
C GLN A 6 24.55 12.51 2.46
N THR A 7 25.52 11.60 2.25
CA THR A 7 26.27 11.53 0.99
C THR A 7 25.36 11.10 -0.16
N ILE A 8 24.58 10.04 0.02
CA ILE A 8 23.62 9.55 -0.98
C ILE A 8 22.55 10.62 -1.28
N LEU A 9 22.03 11.27 -0.24
CA LEU A 9 21.04 12.33 -0.34
C LEU A 9 21.58 13.52 -1.14
N SER A 10 22.82 13.94 -0.89
CA SER A 10 23.46 15.03 -1.65
C SER A 10 23.62 14.70 -3.14
N ARG A 11 23.98 13.45 -3.47
CA ARG A 11 24.05 12.96 -4.86
C ARG A 11 22.66 12.89 -5.49
N ALA A 12 21.64 12.48 -4.73
CA ALA A 12 20.27 12.43 -5.21
C ALA A 12 19.71 13.83 -5.50
N HIS A 13 19.97 14.80 -4.62
CA HIS A 13 19.59 16.20 -4.84
C HIS A 13 20.29 16.82 -6.05
N SER A 14 21.55 16.46 -6.34
CA SER A 14 22.25 17.00 -7.51
C SER A 14 21.71 16.45 -8.84
N VAL A 15 21.14 15.23 -8.83
CA VAL A 15 20.52 14.61 -10.02
C VAL A 15 19.07 15.06 -10.20
N SER A 16 18.26 15.00 -9.14
CA SER A 16 16.84 15.34 -9.21
C SER A 16 16.29 15.83 -7.86
N PRO A 17 16.35 17.14 -7.56
CA PRO A 17 15.91 17.66 -6.27
C PRO A 17 14.41 17.47 -6.03
N ALA A 18 13.60 17.46 -7.08
CA ALA A 18 12.14 17.29 -6.98
C ALA A 18 11.74 15.87 -6.51
N LEU A 19 12.50 14.84 -6.89
CA LEU A 19 12.20 13.46 -6.49
C LEU A 19 12.48 13.21 -5.02
N VAL A 20 13.46 13.93 -4.47
CA VAL A 20 13.93 13.83 -3.09
C VAL A 20 13.21 14.81 -2.16
N ALA A 21 12.20 15.54 -2.66
CA ALA A 21 11.43 16.50 -1.87
C ALA A 21 10.70 15.84 -0.69
N ASP A 22 10.26 14.59 -0.84
CA ASP A 22 9.77 13.77 0.27
C ASP A 22 10.93 12.92 0.80
N GLU A 23 11.64 13.48 1.79
CA GLU A 23 12.79 12.84 2.40
C GLU A 23 12.40 11.53 3.11
N ALA A 24 11.23 11.47 3.75
CA ALA A 24 10.78 10.29 4.49
C ALA A 24 10.53 9.10 3.55
N LEU A 25 9.94 9.37 2.38
CA LEU A 25 9.76 8.39 1.31
C LEU A 25 11.11 7.87 0.78
N PHE A 26 12.03 8.78 0.44
CA PHE A 26 13.35 8.44 -0.06
C PHE A 26 14.15 7.61 0.96
N GLN A 27 14.19 8.04 2.22
CA GLN A 27 14.83 7.31 3.32
C GLN A 27 14.32 5.87 3.42
N SER A 28 13.00 5.68 3.35
CA SER A 28 12.39 4.38 3.58
C SER A 28 12.62 3.42 2.42
N LEU A 29 12.61 3.92 1.18
CA LEU A 29 13.01 3.13 0.01
C LEU A 29 14.48 2.71 0.13
N LEU A 30 15.37 3.61 0.54
CA LEU A 30 16.79 3.31 0.71
C LEU A 30 17.02 2.27 1.82
N VAL A 31 16.34 2.41 2.96
CA VAL A 31 16.40 1.42 4.06
C VAL A 31 15.96 0.04 3.57
N VAL A 32 14.90 -0.04 2.77
CA VAL A 32 14.40 -1.31 2.22
C VAL A 32 15.38 -1.93 1.23
N LEU A 33 16.02 -1.12 0.37
CA LEU A 33 17.05 -1.59 -0.55
C LEU A 33 18.28 -2.18 0.17
N VAL A 34 18.68 -1.56 1.29
CA VAL A 34 19.78 -2.05 2.15
C VAL A 34 19.34 -3.26 2.98
N ALA A 35 18.10 -3.29 3.46
CA ALA A 35 17.58 -4.39 4.28
C ALA A 35 17.37 -5.70 3.50
N LYS A 36 17.36 -5.65 2.16
CA LYS A 36 17.24 -6.75 1.19
C LYS A 36 15.96 -7.58 1.37
N GLN A 37 15.18 -7.73 0.30
CA GLN A 37 13.96 -8.56 0.29
C GLN A 37 12.92 -8.16 1.36
N LYS A 38 12.87 -6.87 1.70
CA LYS A 38 11.89 -6.32 2.62
C LYS A 38 10.85 -5.53 1.84
N HIS A 39 9.59 -5.75 2.15
CA HIS A 39 8.49 -5.06 1.49
C HIS A 39 8.18 -3.74 2.22
N LEU A 40 7.65 -2.75 1.51
CA LEU A 40 7.34 -1.44 2.04
C LEU A 40 5.85 -1.15 1.94
N LEU A 41 5.25 -0.71 3.04
CA LEU A 41 3.88 -0.20 3.07
C LEU A 41 3.93 1.33 3.17
N ILE A 42 3.14 2.01 2.35
CA ILE A 42 3.06 3.47 2.32
C ILE A 42 1.60 3.87 2.45
N ARG A 43 1.29 4.67 3.45
CA ARG A 43 -0.03 5.24 3.69
C ARG A 43 -0.01 6.69 3.22
N THR A 44 -1.00 7.10 2.43
CA THR A 44 -1.13 8.48 1.94
C THR A 44 -2.60 8.82 1.78
N ALA A 45 -2.95 10.11 1.68
CA ALA A 45 -4.32 10.49 1.32
C ALA A 45 -4.76 9.85 -0.01
N ASP A 46 -6.03 9.49 -0.13
CA ASP A 46 -6.59 8.77 -1.27
C ASP A 46 -6.32 9.49 -2.60
N ASP A 47 -6.43 10.82 -2.59
CA ASP A 47 -6.20 11.69 -3.74
C ASP A 47 -4.72 11.73 -4.17
N ASP A 48 -3.81 11.45 -3.22
CA ASP A 48 -2.36 11.50 -3.41
C ASP A 48 -1.75 10.15 -3.82
N ILE A 49 -2.50 9.04 -3.73
CA ILE A 49 -2.03 7.70 -4.12
C ILE A 49 -1.36 7.69 -5.51
N PRO A 50 -1.97 8.25 -6.58
CA PRO A 50 -1.37 8.18 -7.91
C PRO A 50 -0.05 8.96 -8.01
N ARG A 51 0.05 10.05 -7.26
CA ARG A 51 1.21 10.94 -7.22
C ARG A 51 2.36 10.29 -6.45
N VAL A 52 2.08 9.72 -5.28
CA VAL A 52 3.05 8.96 -4.48
C VAL A 52 3.57 7.76 -5.26
N MET A 53 2.69 7.00 -5.94
CA MET A 53 3.13 5.90 -6.81
C MET A 53 4.05 6.38 -7.93
N LYS A 54 3.73 7.50 -8.61
CA LYS A 54 4.58 8.08 -9.66
C LYS A 54 5.94 8.48 -9.10
N GLN A 55 5.96 9.12 -7.93
CA GLN A 55 7.20 9.52 -7.27
C GLN A 55 8.07 8.31 -6.90
N ILE A 56 7.49 7.24 -6.35
CA ILE A 56 8.21 5.99 -6.02
C ILE A 56 8.83 5.38 -7.28
N VAL A 57 8.05 5.27 -8.36
CA VAL A 57 8.53 4.72 -9.64
C VAL A 57 9.69 5.56 -10.17
N ASN A 58 9.56 6.88 -10.15
CA ASN A 58 10.62 7.79 -10.59
C ASN A 58 11.88 7.68 -9.72
N ILE A 59 11.74 7.58 -8.39
CA ILE A 59 12.88 7.38 -7.48
C ILE A 59 13.59 6.06 -7.82
N LEU A 60 12.85 4.95 -7.88
CA LEU A 60 13.39 3.61 -8.10
C LEU A 60 14.01 3.43 -9.49
N HIS A 61 13.36 3.95 -10.52
CA HIS A 61 13.84 3.86 -11.89
C HIS A 61 14.99 4.85 -12.15
N THR A 62 14.79 6.14 -11.86
CA THR A 62 15.77 7.17 -12.24
C THR A 62 16.99 7.21 -11.32
N LEU A 63 16.82 6.98 -10.01
CA LEU A 63 17.93 7.11 -9.05
C LEU A 63 18.66 5.78 -8.83
N PHE A 64 17.97 4.65 -8.95
CA PHE A 64 18.51 3.32 -8.63
C PHE A 64 18.56 2.36 -9.82
N ASP A 65 18.07 2.75 -11.00
CA ASP A 65 18.09 1.92 -12.22
C ASP A 65 17.44 0.55 -12.04
N LEU A 66 16.33 0.51 -11.28
CA LEU A 66 15.60 -0.72 -11.01
C LEU A 66 14.47 -0.94 -12.02
N SER A 67 14.22 -2.21 -12.34
CA SER A 67 13.04 -2.59 -13.14
C SER A 67 11.77 -2.56 -12.28
N VAL A 68 10.91 -1.58 -12.53
CA VAL A 68 9.71 -1.30 -11.72
C VAL A 68 8.44 -1.51 -12.53
N VAL A 69 7.49 -2.27 -11.98
CA VAL A 69 6.12 -2.36 -12.50
C VAL A 69 5.18 -1.59 -11.58
N LYS A 70 4.43 -0.65 -12.17
CA LYS A 70 3.40 0.15 -11.50
C LYS A 70 2.02 -0.43 -11.81
N LEU A 71 1.28 -0.87 -10.79
CA LEU A 71 -0.08 -1.37 -10.95
C LEU A 71 -1.08 -0.70 -10.01
N ARG A 72 -2.19 -0.22 -10.56
CA ARG A 72 -3.32 0.34 -9.79
C ARG A 72 -4.56 -0.50 -10.02
N LEU A 73 -4.96 -1.24 -8.99
CA LEU A 73 -6.13 -2.11 -8.98
C LEU A 73 -7.39 -1.28 -8.67
N ARG A 74 -8.55 -1.72 -9.18
CA ARG A 74 -9.83 -1.03 -9.05
C ARG A 74 -10.91 -1.94 -8.46
N GLN A 75 -11.94 -1.33 -7.87
CA GLN A 75 -13.03 -2.00 -7.12
C GLN A 75 -13.91 -2.99 -7.92
N SER A 76 -13.71 -3.16 -9.22
CA SER A 76 -14.65 -3.88 -10.10
C SER A 76 -14.05 -5.09 -10.83
N GLU A 77 -12.89 -5.57 -10.39
CA GLU A 77 -12.18 -6.64 -11.08
C GLU A 77 -12.28 -7.94 -10.27
N ASP A 78 -13.28 -8.77 -10.62
CA ASP A 78 -13.39 -10.17 -10.19
C ASP A 78 -12.26 -10.98 -10.85
N LEU A 79 -11.01 -10.72 -10.47
CA LEU A 79 -9.85 -11.43 -10.99
C LEU A 79 -9.73 -12.78 -10.27
N THR A 80 -9.56 -13.83 -11.07
CA THR A 80 -9.07 -15.10 -10.53
C THR A 80 -7.65 -14.89 -10.01
N SER A 81 -7.21 -15.72 -9.07
CA SER A 81 -5.84 -15.67 -8.55
C SER A 81 -4.78 -15.74 -9.65
N ASP A 82 -4.96 -16.62 -10.65
CA ASP A 82 -4.03 -16.75 -11.78
C ASP A 82 -4.02 -15.50 -12.67
N ASP A 83 -5.19 -14.92 -12.97
CA ASP A 83 -5.28 -13.70 -13.80
C ASP A 83 -4.69 -12.50 -13.06
N PHE A 84 -4.88 -12.43 -11.74
CA PHE A 84 -4.25 -11.43 -10.89
C PHE A 84 -2.72 -11.54 -10.91
N LEU A 85 -2.16 -12.74 -10.76
CA LEU A 85 -0.71 -12.95 -10.85
C LEU A 85 -0.17 -12.66 -12.25
N ARG A 86 -0.90 -13.02 -13.30
CA ARG A 86 -0.53 -12.65 -14.68
C ARG A 86 -0.48 -11.14 -14.86
N LEU A 87 -1.50 -10.43 -14.38
CA LEU A 87 -1.56 -8.97 -14.42
C LEU A 87 -0.37 -8.33 -13.70
N LEU A 88 0.06 -8.89 -12.57
CA LEU A 88 1.17 -8.36 -11.78
C LEU A 88 2.54 -8.57 -12.42
N PHE A 89 2.77 -9.71 -13.07
CA PHE A 89 4.12 -10.16 -13.41
C PHE A 89 4.38 -10.40 -14.90
N LEU A 90 3.36 -10.75 -15.68
CA LEU A 90 3.51 -11.20 -17.07
C LEU A 90 2.87 -10.25 -18.07
N GLU A 91 1.77 -9.60 -17.71
CA GLU A 91 1.15 -8.60 -18.58
C GLU A 91 1.96 -7.32 -18.52
N ASN A 92 2.90 -7.20 -19.45
CA ASN A 92 3.50 -5.92 -19.73
C ASN A 92 2.40 -5.05 -20.37
N PRO A 93 1.92 -3.95 -19.73
CA PRO A 93 0.85 -3.11 -20.29
C PRO A 93 1.23 -2.49 -21.65
N LEU A 94 2.51 -2.58 -22.02
CA LEU A 94 3.08 -2.14 -23.29
C LEU A 94 2.78 -3.09 -24.46
N SER A 95 2.49 -4.38 -24.20
CA SER A 95 2.07 -5.33 -25.22
C SER A 95 0.60 -5.08 -25.57
N GLY A 96 0.36 -3.97 -26.25
CA GLY A 96 -0.90 -3.70 -26.91
C GLY A 96 -1.15 -4.72 -28.00
N PHE A 97 -1.54 -5.94 -27.62
CA PHE A 97 -2.47 -6.69 -28.46
C PHE A 97 -3.66 -5.77 -28.61
N ALA A 98 -3.77 -5.20 -29.81
CA ALA A 98 -4.95 -4.52 -30.26
C ALA A 98 -6.09 -5.53 -30.25
N VAL A 99 -6.65 -5.80 -29.07
CA VAL A 99 -8.01 -6.31 -28.95
C VAL A 99 -8.81 -5.29 -29.73
N SER A 100 -9.21 -5.69 -30.93
CA SER A 100 -9.74 -4.81 -31.94
C SER A 100 -10.82 -4.00 -31.27
N ARG A 101 -10.57 -2.69 -31.17
CA ARG A 101 -11.52 -1.72 -30.66
C ARG A 101 -12.75 -1.86 -31.56
N THR A 102 -13.74 -2.65 -31.16
CA THR A 102 -15.08 -2.53 -31.70
C THR A 102 -15.65 -1.24 -31.11
N SER A 103 -15.12 -0.12 -31.60
CA SER A 103 -15.78 1.16 -31.53
C SER A 103 -17.06 0.98 -32.35
N SER A 104 -18.11 0.52 -31.70
CA SER A 104 -19.47 0.70 -32.17
C SER A 104 -19.83 2.18 -31.99
N ARG A 105 -19.07 3.07 -32.63
CA ARG A 105 -19.64 4.33 -33.09
C ARG A 105 -20.45 3.95 -34.32
N LYS A 106 -21.75 3.75 -34.12
CA LYS A 106 -22.73 3.91 -35.19
C LYS A 106 -22.61 5.34 -35.73
N THR A 107 -21.72 5.54 -36.69
CA THR A 107 -21.79 6.66 -37.62
C THR A 107 -22.92 6.34 -38.58
N LEU A 108 -24.14 6.74 -38.21
CA LEU A 108 -25.23 6.89 -39.17
C LEU A 108 -24.84 8.06 -40.08
N TYR A 109 -24.22 7.78 -41.22
CA TYR A 109 -24.29 8.66 -42.38
C TYR A 109 -25.70 8.52 -42.98
N GLY A 110 -26.65 9.23 -42.38
CA GLY A 110 -27.95 9.51 -42.98
C GLY A 110 -27.92 10.93 -43.53
N VAL A 111 -27.76 11.03 -44.84
CA VAL A 111 -27.98 12.24 -45.64
C VAL A 111 -29.42 12.72 -45.41
N ASN A 112 -29.60 13.85 -44.73
CA ASN A 112 -30.52 14.93 -45.15
C ASN A 112 -30.55 16.09 -44.15
N ASN A 113 -30.42 17.29 -44.71
CA ASN A 113 -30.51 18.59 -44.04
C ASN A 113 -31.90 18.86 -43.45
N GLN A 114 -31.97 19.10 -42.14
CA GLN A 114 -32.95 20.00 -41.50
C GLN A 114 -32.34 20.57 -40.20
N PRO A 115 -32.39 21.89 -39.95
CA PRO A 115 -31.90 22.48 -38.71
C PRO A 115 -33.00 22.43 -37.63
N ILE A 116 -32.75 21.69 -36.55
CA ILE A 116 -33.61 21.71 -35.35
C ILE A 116 -32.87 22.47 -34.25
N SER A 117 -33.45 23.60 -33.84
CA SER A 117 -33.01 24.43 -32.72
C SER A 117 -33.36 23.75 -31.39
N PHE A 118 -32.37 23.59 -30.52
CA PHE A 118 -32.60 23.14 -29.14
C PHE A 118 -32.84 24.34 -28.21
N ARG A 119 -34.07 24.46 -27.72
CA ARG A 119 -34.42 25.28 -26.55
C ARG A 119 -33.80 24.68 -25.29
N ARG A 120 -33.02 25.48 -24.55
CA ARG A 120 -32.65 25.19 -23.15
C ARG A 120 -33.86 25.43 -22.25
N SER A 121 -34.24 24.41 -21.50
CA SER A 121 -35.14 24.56 -20.34
C SER A 121 -34.26 24.62 -19.09
N VAL A 122 -34.38 25.72 -18.35
CA VAL A 122 -33.80 25.94 -17.03
C VAL A 122 -34.97 25.90 -16.05
N SER A 123 -34.89 25.05 -15.03
CA SER A 123 -35.82 25.08 -13.90
C SER A 123 -35.07 24.76 -12.62
N TYR A 124 -34.93 25.78 -11.75
CA TYR A 124 -34.65 25.63 -10.33
C TYR A 124 -35.97 25.72 -9.57
N PRO A 125 -36.19 24.94 -8.50
CA PRO A 125 -37.24 25.23 -7.54
C PRO A 125 -36.68 26.10 -6.39
N ILE A 126 -37.34 27.23 -6.18
CA ILE A 126 -37.27 28.07 -4.98
C ILE A 126 -38.31 27.50 -4.00
N HIS A 127 -37.93 27.18 -2.77
CA HIS A 127 -38.87 26.96 -1.68
C HIS A 127 -38.75 28.11 -0.67
N SER A 128 -39.87 28.81 -0.53
CA SER A 128 -40.11 29.94 0.36
C SER A 128 -40.56 29.48 1.75
N LEU A 129 -40.20 30.31 2.73
CA LEU A 129 -40.68 30.30 4.11
C LEU A 129 -42.22 30.39 4.19
N HIS A 130 -42.79 29.69 5.17
CA HIS A 130 -43.95 30.18 5.92
C HIS A 130 -43.83 29.76 7.39
N ASP A 131 -44.19 30.72 8.23
CA ASP A 131 -44.12 30.77 9.68
C ASP A 131 -45.48 30.39 10.32
N ALA A 132 -45.46 30.22 11.65
CA ALA A 132 -46.55 30.17 12.64
C ALA A 132 -47.17 28.80 13.00
N GLY A 133 -46.84 28.34 14.22
CA GLY A 133 -47.80 28.49 15.33
C GLY A 133 -48.48 27.23 15.92
N SER A 134 -48.02 26.87 17.13
CA SER A 134 -48.83 26.62 18.36
C SER A 134 -49.47 25.25 18.65
N GLN A 135 -49.33 24.86 19.94
CA GLN A 135 -50.18 24.00 20.82
C GLN A 135 -50.09 22.46 20.69
N THR A 136 -49.53 21.71 21.65
CA THR A 136 -49.97 21.25 23.02
C THR A 136 -50.90 20.02 23.04
N HIS A 137 -50.82 19.24 24.14
CA HIS A 137 -51.49 17.96 24.52
C HIS A 137 -50.84 16.67 23.97
N GLU A 138 -50.27 15.73 24.74
CA GLU A 138 -50.59 15.09 26.04
C GLU A 138 -51.87 14.23 26.00
N PHE A 139 -51.71 12.90 25.84
CA PHE A 139 -52.14 11.83 26.76
C PHE A 139 -52.09 10.42 26.10
N ASP A 140 -51.50 9.52 26.87
CA ASP A 140 -51.56 8.07 27.09
C ASP A 140 -52.57 7.13 26.39
N GLU A 141 -52.22 5.84 26.57
CA GLU A 141 -53.06 4.63 26.60
C GLU A 141 -53.48 4.06 25.22
N GLU A 142 -53.58 2.76 24.98
CA GLU A 142 -53.09 1.52 25.59
C GLU A 142 -53.60 0.42 24.64
N SER A 143 -52.88 -0.71 24.59
CA SER A 143 -53.44 -2.06 24.39
C SER A 143 -53.82 -2.59 22.99
N ASN A 144 -53.44 -3.87 22.85
CA ASN A 144 -54.17 -4.98 22.23
C ASN A 144 -54.01 -5.32 20.74
N SER A 145 -53.07 -6.24 20.53
CA SER A 145 -53.32 -7.65 20.15
C SER A 145 -53.91 -8.02 18.79
N THR A 146 -53.24 -9.03 18.22
CA THR A 146 -53.74 -10.20 17.46
C THR A 146 -53.88 -10.11 15.92
N PRO A 147 -53.77 -11.27 15.23
CA PRO A 147 -53.04 -11.42 13.96
C PRO A 147 -53.93 -11.86 12.79
N THR A 148 -53.41 -11.68 11.56
CA THR A 148 -53.92 -12.30 10.32
C THR A 148 -52.81 -12.14 9.27
N GLN A 149 -52.07 -13.17 8.85
CA GLN A 149 -52.41 -14.30 7.98
C GLN A 149 -52.92 -13.90 6.57
N TYR A 150 -52.16 -14.38 5.57
CA TYR A 150 -52.38 -14.42 4.11
C TYR A 150 -52.27 -13.12 3.33
N GLU A 151 -51.24 -13.01 2.47
CA GLU A 151 -51.47 -12.98 1.03
C GLU A 151 -50.20 -13.27 0.23
N ALA A 152 -50.41 -13.97 -0.88
CA ALA A 152 -49.42 -14.46 -1.81
C ALA A 152 -49.30 -13.51 -3.03
N HIS A 153 -48.20 -13.71 -3.76
CA HIS A 153 -47.93 -13.29 -5.13
C HIS A 153 -47.47 -11.84 -5.36
N SER A 154 -46.23 -11.72 -5.82
CA SER A 154 -45.88 -10.91 -6.99
C SER A 154 -44.59 -11.42 -7.62
N LEU A 155 -44.74 -12.18 -8.70
CA LEU A 155 -43.66 -12.54 -9.63
C LEU A 155 -43.23 -11.27 -10.36
N THR A 156 -42.07 -10.72 -10.02
CA THR A 156 -41.42 -9.68 -10.84
C THR A 156 -40.48 -10.34 -11.85
N LEU A 157 -40.94 -10.31 -13.10
CA LEU A 157 -40.25 -10.76 -14.29
C LEU A 157 -39.15 -9.74 -14.61
N ASN A 158 -37.94 -9.96 -14.07
CA ASN A 158 -36.79 -9.13 -14.39
C ASN A 158 -36.26 -9.48 -15.78
N VAL A 159 -36.47 -8.54 -16.68
CA VAL A 159 -35.92 -8.46 -18.03
C VAL A 159 -34.41 -8.68 -17.99
N MET A 160 -33.94 -9.68 -18.74
CA MET A 160 -32.52 -9.91 -19.00
C MET A 160 -31.92 -8.70 -19.74
N GLN A 161 -31.44 -7.71 -19.00
CA GLN A 161 -30.37 -6.85 -19.50
C GLN A 161 -29.07 -7.61 -19.32
N ARG A 162 -28.64 -8.22 -20.42
CA ARG A 162 -27.33 -8.85 -20.58
C ARG A 162 -26.29 -7.74 -20.52
N GLU A 163 -25.85 -7.38 -19.32
CA GLU A 163 -24.76 -6.44 -19.11
C GLU A 163 -23.49 -7.02 -19.75
N GLN A 164 -23.08 -6.41 -20.86
CA GLN A 164 -21.77 -6.66 -21.45
C GLN A 164 -20.74 -6.06 -20.49
N LYS A 165 -20.14 -6.93 -19.66
CA LYS A 165 -18.97 -6.60 -18.82
C LYS A 165 -17.83 -6.15 -19.75
N HIS A 166 -17.75 -4.85 -20.00
CA HIS A 166 -16.58 -4.24 -20.59
C HIS A 166 -15.48 -4.27 -19.53
N LEU A 167 -14.42 -5.05 -19.77
CA LEU A 167 -13.22 -5.03 -18.96
C LEU A 167 -12.66 -3.61 -19.00
N PHE A 168 -12.80 -2.90 -17.88
CA PHE A 168 -12.37 -1.52 -17.76
C PHE A 168 -10.85 -1.48 -17.68
N ARG A 169 -10.28 -0.59 -18.48
CA ARG A 169 -8.84 -0.41 -18.64
C ARG A 169 -8.23 0.10 -17.34
N THR A 170 -7.36 -0.69 -16.70
CA THR A 170 -6.37 -0.20 -15.74
C THR A 170 -5.58 0.90 -16.44
N GLN A 171 -5.72 2.14 -15.96
CA GLN A 171 -5.02 3.29 -16.52
C GLN A 171 -3.60 3.26 -15.97
N THR A 172 -2.75 2.47 -16.61
CA THR A 172 -1.30 2.54 -16.43
C THR A 172 -0.80 3.74 -17.22
N ASP A 173 -0.16 4.69 -16.53
CA ASP A 173 0.65 5.71 -17.22
C ASP A 173 1.71 4.98 -18.05
N PRO A 174 2.09 5.48 -19.25
CA PRO A 174 3.14 4.85 -20.04
C PRO A 174 4.43 4.83 -19.22
N ILE A 175 4.84 3.63 -18.81
CA ILE A 175 6.10 3.38 -18.12
C ILE A 175 7.23 3.66 -19.13
N PRO A 176 8.34 4.32 -18.73
CA PRO A 176 9.51 4.47 -19.59
C PRO A 176 9.97 3.10 -20.13
N LEU A 177 10.25 3.07 -21.43
CA LEU A 177 10.54 1.86 -22.20
C LEU A 177 11.82 1.18 -21.71
N LEU A 178 11.70 0.01 -21.08
CA LEU A 178 12.83 -0.91 -20.86
C LEU A 178 13.41 -1.33 -22.22
N HIS A 179 14.56 -0.76 -22.58
CA HIS A 179 15.37 -1.19 -23.72
C HIS A 179 16.28 -2.34 -23.28
N GLY A 180 16.21 -3.50 -23.94
CA GLY A 180 17.28 -4.50 -23.85
C GLY A 180 16.87 -5.96 -23.99
N THR A 181 17.09 -6.49 -25.21
CA THR A 181 17.41 -7.88 -25.60
C THR A 181 16.49 -9.04 -25.18
N SER A 182 15.93 -9.70 -26.21
CA SER A 182 14.96 -10.80 -26.27
C SER A 182 15.32 -12.13 -25.59
N GLU A 183 15.70 -12.15 -24.31
CA GLU A 183 15.79 -13.39 -23.53
C GLU A 183 14.69 -13.43 -22.47
N ILE A 184 13.88 -14.50 -22.51
CA ILE A 184 12.87 -14.98 -21.53
C ILE A 184 12.49 -13.93 -20.46
N GLY A 185 11.35 -13.28 -20.67
CA GLY A 185 10.82 -12.12 -19.93
C GLY A 185 11.33 -11.97 -18.49
N LEU A 186 12.24 -11.01 -18.32
CA LEU A 186 12.76 -10.62 -17.01
C LEU A 186 11.60 -10.14 -16.12
N LEU A 187 11.41 -10.83 -15.01
CA LEU A 187 10.48 -10.40 -13.96
C LEU A 187 10.95 -9.07 -13.36
N PRO A 188 10.01 -8.19 -12.93
CA PRO A 188 10.38 -6.93 -12.32
C PRO A 188 11.16 -7.14 -11.02
N GLN A 189 12.08 -6.21 -10.72
CA GLN A 189 12.75 -6.17 -9.42
C GLN A 189 11.86 -5.50 -8.37
N VAL A 190 11.00 -4.55 -8.78
CA VAL A 190 10.10 -3.89 -7.85
C VAL A 190 8.68 -3.87 -8.39
N LEU A 191 7.74 -4.24 -7.54
CA LEU A 191 6.31 -4.13 -7.80
C LEU A 191 5.72 -3.01 -6.94
N VAL A 192 5.28 -1.92 -7.57
CA VAL A 192 4.59 -0.81 -6.90
C VAL A 192 3.10 -0.95 -7.15
N VAL A 193 2.35 -1.34 -6.13
CA VAL A 193 0.93 -1.69 -6.24
C VAL A 193 0.06 -0.83 -5.32
N SER A 194 -1.14 -0.50 -5.77
CA SER A 194 -2.19 0.13 -4.95
C SER A 194 -3.54 -0.55 -5.22
N GLY A 195 -4.47 -0.47 -4.27
CA GLY A 195 -5.81 -1.04 -4.43
C GLY A 195 -5.90 -2.54 -4.15
N LEU A 196 -4.95 -3.11 -3.39
CA LEU A 196 -5.02 -4.51 -2.95
C LEU A 196 -6.27 -4.77 -2.08
N GLU A 197 -6.77 -3.75 -1.40
CA GLU A 197 -8.02 -3.78 -0.63
C GLU A 197 -9.27 -4.05 -1.47
N TYR A 198 -9.15 -3.92 -2.78
CA TYR A 198 -10.24 -4.17 -3.73
C TYR A 198 -10.19 -5.57 -4.34
N THR A 199 -9.13 -6.35 -4.10
CA THR A 199 -9.01 -7.70 -4.65
C THR A 199 -9.60 -8.74 -3.71
N SER A 200 -9.97 -9.89 -4.25
CA SER A 200 -10.43 -11.04 -3.46
C SER A 200 -9.36 -11.51 -2.47
N GLU A 201 -9.80 -12.15 -1.38
CA GLU A 201 -8.90 -12.74 -0.39
C GLU A 201 -8.00 -13.82 -1.01
N GLU A 202 -8.50 -14.57 -1.99
CA GLU A 202 -7.73 -15.56 -2.74
C GLU A 202 -6.58 -14.93 -3.54
N ALA A 203 -6.84 -13.79 -4.20
CA ALA A 203 -5.81 -13.03 -4.92
C ALA A 203 -4.74 -12.49 -3.96
N GLN A 204 -5.15 -11.92 -2.82
CA GLN A 204 -4.22 -11.45 -1.79
C GLN A 204 -3.38 -12.59 -1.19
N ASN A 205 -3.99 -13.75 -0.94
CA ASN A 205 -3.30 -14.94 -0.47
C ASN A 205 -2.32 -15.49 -1.51
N SER A 206 -2.65 -15.40 -2.80
CA SER A 206 -1.75 -15.80 -3.89
C SER A 206 -0.52 -14.89 -3.96
N LEU A 207 -0.70 -13.56 -3.84
CA LEU A 207 0.43 -12.63 -3.70
C LEU A 207 1.25 -12.91 -2.43
N TRP A 208 0.60 -13.21 -1.32
CA TRP A 208 1.28 -13.61 -0.09
C TRP A 208 2.14 -14.87 -0.31
N SER A 209 1.63 -15.89 -1.01
CA SER A 209 2.39 -17.10 -1.34
C SER A 209 3.59 -16.77 -2.22
N VAL A 210 3.41 -15.94 -3.26
CA VAL A 210 4.52 -15.49 -4.13
C VAL A 210 5.60 -14.76 -3.34
N MET A 211 5.23 -13.86 -2.42
CA MET A 211 6.19 -13.16 -1.56
C MET A 211 6.91 -14.11 -0.58
N SER A 212 6.24 -15.18 -0.15
CA SER A 212 6.76 -16.14 0.82
C SER A 212 7.70 -17.15 0.20
N GLU A 213 7.28 -17.73 -0.94
CA GLU A 213 7.97 -18.81 -1.64
C GLU A 213 8.97 -18.28 -2.67
N ARG A 214 8.84 -17.00 -3.05
CA ARG A 214 9.64 -16.34 -4.09
C ARG A 214 9.55 -17.02 -5.45
N VAL A 215 8.42 -17.67 -5.70
CA VAL A 215 8.12 -18.37 -6.93
C VAL A 215 6.70 -17.99 -7.33
N ILE A 216 6.53 -17.63 -8.59
CA ILE A 216 5.23 -17.45 -9.22
C ILE A 216 4.84 -18.79 -9.81
N THR A 217 3.77 -19.39 -9.32
CA THR A 217 3.19 -20.59 -9.90
C THR A 217 1.86 -20.21 -10.55
N LEU A 218 1.71 -20.49 -11.85
CA LEU A 218 0.45 -20.29 -12.56
C LEU A 218 -0.17 -21.63 -12.89
N GLY A 219 -1.39 -21.84 -12.40
CA GLY A 219 -2.12 -23.09 -12.52
C GLY A 219 -2.77 -23.28 -13.91
N HIS A 220 -3.18 -24.52 -14.16
CA HIS A 220 -4.22 -24.77 -15.16
C HIS A 220 -5.56 -24.38 -14.55
N SER A 221 -6.08 -23.22 -14.93
CA SER A 221 -7.50 -22.93 -14.72
C SER A 221 -8.30 -24.03 -15.43
N THR A 222 -8.97 -24.88 -14.66
CA THR A 222 -9.79 -26.00 -15.17
C THR A 222 -11.11 -25.53 -15.78
N HIS A 223 -11.32 -24.22 -15.88
CA HIS A 223 -12.48 -23.68 -16.55
C HIS A 223 -12.39 -23.95 -18.05
N LYS A 224 -13.29 -24.82 -18.52
CA LYS A 224 -13.46 -25.32 -19.90
C LYS A 224 -13.83 -24.24 -20.94
N SER A 225 -13.40 -22.99 -20.79
CA SER A 225 -13.53 -21.98 -21.84
C SER A 225 -12.44 -22.23 -22.90
N GLU A 226 -12.71 -23.21 -23.75
CA GLU A 226 -11.77 -23.93 -24.63
C GLU A 226 -11.02 -23.14 -25.71
N GLN A 227 -11.06 -21.80 -25.83
CA GLN A 227 -10.72 -21.23 -27.14
C GLN A 227 -9.79 -20.03 -27.27
N ARG A 228 -9.24 -19.38 -26.24
CA ARG A 228 -8.46 -18.15 -26.52
C ARG A 228 -7.11 -17.94 -25.88
N SER A 229 -6.60 -18.87 -25.12
CA SER A 229 -5.27 -18.66 -24.56
C SER A 229 -4.61 -19.95 -24.18
N SER A 230 -3.69 -20.39 -25.04
CA SER A 230 -2.53 -21.17 -24.64
C SER A 230 -1.65 -20.29 -23.74
N PHE A 231 -2.18 -19.89 -22.58
CA PHE A 231 -1.43 -19.12 -21.61
C PHE A 231 -0.27 -19.97 -21.12
N ILE A 232 0.86 -19.29 -20.95
CA ILE A 232 2.09 -19.90 -20.48
C ILE A 232 1.81 -20.43 -19.07
N GLN A 233 1.72 -21.75 -18.94
CA GLN A 233 1.79 -22.41 -17.65
C GLN A 233 3.27 -22.49 -17.27
N GLY A 234 3.59 -22.21 -16.01
CA GLY A 234 4.97 -22.25 -15.57
C GLY A 234 5.14 -21.94 -14.10
N SER A 235 6.39 -22.07 -13.70
CA SER A 235 6.90 -21.66 -12.41
C SER A 235 8.07 -20.74 -12.67
N TRP A 236 8.05 -19.52 -12.12
CA TRP A 236 9.10 -18.53 -12.30
C TRP A 236 9.64 -18.07 -10.96
N THR A 237 10.95 -18.17 -10.77
CA THR A 237 11.63 -17.67 -9.56
C THR A 237 11.76 -16.15 -9.62
N LEU A 238 11.39 -15.46 -8.55
CA LEU A 238 11.54 -14.00 -8.44
C LEU A 238 13.03 -13.61 -8.37
N PRO A 239 13.41 -12.42 -8.87
CA PRO A 239 14.76 -11.88 -8.70
C PRO A 239 15.18 -11.82 -7.22
N GLU A 240 16.47 -12.02 -6.93
CA GLU A 240 16.96 -12.05 -5.54
C GLU A 240 16.69 -10.75 -4.78
N ASP A 241 16.65 -9.62 -5.48
CA ASP A 241 16.38 -8.30 -4.93
C ASP A 241 14.93 -7.86 -5.09
N PHE A 242 14.02 -8.80 -5.42
CA PHE A 242 12.60 -8.51 -5.54
C PHE A 242 12.01 -7.97 -4.23
N PHE A 243 11.26 -6.87 -4.33
CA PHE A 243 10.38 -6.41 -3.25
C PHE A 243 9.12 -5.74 -3.77
N VAL A 244 8.17 -5.53 -2.85
CA VAL A 244 6.84 -4.97 -3.13
C VAL A 244 6.70 -3.68 -2.35
N VAL A 245 6.23 -2.64 -3.01
CA VAL A 245 5.81 -1.38 -2.40
C VAL A 245 4.30 -1.28 -2.53
N TYR A 246 3.58 -1.44 -1.42
CA TYR A 246 2.14 -1.27 -1.37
C TYR A 246 1.79 0.15 -0.94
N VAL A 247 1.04 0.87 -1.77
CA VAL A 247 0.53 2.21 -1.47
C VAL A 247 -0.96 2.11 -1.18
N CYS A 248 -1.36 2.54 0.01
CA CYS A 248 -2.73 2.42 0.50
C CYS A 248 -3.25 3.75 1.08
N PRO A 249 -4.59 3.90 1.18
CA PRO A 249 -5.20 5.07 1.76
C PRO A 249 -4.90 5.23 3.26
N LEU A 250 -4.64 6.47 3.68
CA LEU A 250 -4.52 6.88 5.08
C LEU A 250 -5.93 7.13 5.63
N ARG A 251 -6.48 6.12 6.31
CA ARG A 251 -7.77 6.21 7.01
C ARG A 251 -7.62 6.95 8.36
N ASP A 252 -8.46 6.63 9.33
CA ASP A 252 -8.57 7.25 10.66
C ASP A 252 -7.40 7.01 11.62
N ASP A 253 -6.28 6.43 11.15
CA ASP A 253 -5.11 6.05 11.95
C ASP A 253 -5.42 5.18 13.19
N ARG A 254 -6.57 4.49 13.17
CA ARG A 254 -6.99 3.53 14.22
C ARG A 254 -7.02 2.11 13.69
N GLU A 255 -7.36 1.96 12.41
CA GLU A 255 -7.45 0.69 11.73
C GLU A 255 -6.13 0.30 11.04
N ARG A 256 -5.93 -1.02 10.92
CA ARG A 256 -4.89 -1.60 10.06
C ARG A 256 -5.21 -1.30 8.58
N PRO A 257 -4.21 -1.38 7.68
CA PRO A 257 -4.48 -1.42 6.25
C PRO A 257 -5.53 -2.52 5.93
N PRO A 258 -6.54 -2.23 5.08
CA PRO A 258 -7.67 -3.13 4.80
C PRO A 258 -7.30 -4.26 3.83
N ILE A 259 -6.21 -4.97 4.12
CA ILE A 259 -5.75 -6.16 3.41
C ILE A 259 -5.64 -7.33 4.39
N HIS A 260 -5.52 -8.54 3.84
CA HIS A 260 -5.46 -9.77 4.61
C HIS A 260 -4.32 -9.73 5.64
N LYS A 261 -4.58 -10.18 6.87
CA LYS A 261 -3.64 -10.04 8.01
C LYS A 261 -2.29 -10.69 7.73
N SER A 262 -2.27 -11.83 7.05
CA SER A 262 -1.04 -12.52 6.68
C SER A 262 -0.20 -11.70 5.69
N LEU A 263 -0.86 -10.91 4.83
CA LEU A 263 -0.21 -10.01 3.89
C LEU A 263 0.30 -8.74 4.59
N VAL A 264 -0.47 -8.16 5.52
CA VAL A 264 0.01 -7.05 6.40
C VAL A 264 1.30 -7.45 7.11
N ASP A 265 1.35 -8.65 7.69
CA ASP A 265 2.51 -9.18 8.43
C ASP A 265 3.76 -9.38 7.54
N ARG A 266 3.62 -9.35 6.20
CA ARG A 266 4.73 -9.40 5.24
C ARG A 266 5.36 -8.05 4.96
N PHE A 267 4.86 -6.96 5.52
CA PHE A 267 5.50 -5.64 5.42
C PHE A 267 6.32 -5.36 6.69
N PRO A 268 7.66 -5.40 6.61
CA PRO A 268 8.54 -5.02 7.72
C PRO A 268 8.40 -3.58 8.17
N ILE A 269 8.04 -2.68 7.24
CA ILE A 269 8.10 -1.24 7.44
C ILE A 269 6.87 -0.59 6.81
N SER A 270 6.30 0.37 7.54
CA SER A 270 5.25 1.27 7.08
C SER A 270 5.67 2.71 7.30
N ILE A 271 5.37 3.56 6.33
CA ILE A 271 5.51 5.02 6.46
C ILE A 271 4.25 5.72 5.99
N GLU A 272 4.15 6.98 6.38
CA GLU A 272 3.16 7.91 5.85
C GLU A 272 3.87 8.88 4.91
N ALA A 273 3.32 9.03 3.71
CA ALA A 273 3.83 9.94 2.71
C ALA A 273 2.86 11.11 2.55
N TYR A 274 3.42 12.32 2.44
CA TYR A 274 2.67 13.55 2.28
C TYR A 274 3.32 14.34 1.15
N PRO A 275 2.91 14.11 -0.12
CA PRO A 275 3.59 14.71 -1.25
C PRO A 275 3.46 16.24 -1.18
N SER A 276 4.59 16.95 -1.10
CA SER A 276 4.61 18.41 -1.02
C SER A 276 3.82 19.03 -2.17
N PRO A 277 2.88 19.98 -1.97
CA PRO A 277 2.04 20.55 -3.03
C PRO A 277 2.85 21.23 -4.16
N GLU A 278 4.09 21.62 -3.88
CA GLU A 278 4.95 22.30 -4.86
C GLU A 278 5.37 21.40 -6.03
N SER A 279 5.49 20.08 -5.84
CA SER A 279 5.91 19.18 -6.93
C SER A 279 4.83 18.94 -8.00
N THR A 280 3.63 19.51 -7.85
CA THR A 280 2.51 19.29 -8.78
C THR A 280 2.61 20.14 -10.05
N THR A 281 3.32 21.28 -10.01
CA THR A 281 3.28 22.27 -11.11
C THR A 281 4.26 21.96 -12.25
N SER A 282 5.30 21.16 -12.02
CA SER A 282 6.35 20.89 -13.00
C SER A 282 6.11 19.67 -13.90
N ASP A 283 5.11 18.83 -13.61
CA ASP A 283 5.20 17.39 -13.92
C ASP A 283 4.32 16.87 -15.08
N ASN A 284 3.67 17.77 -15.84
CA ASN A 284 2.84 17.38 -17.01
C ASN A 284 3.46 17.71 -18.37
N ARG A 285 4.60 18.41 -18.43
CA ARG A 285 5.25 18.75 -19.72
C ARG A 285 6.60 18.10 -19.95
N ILE A 286 7.23 17.55 -18.93
CA ILE A 286 8.43 16.74 -19.11
C ILE A 286 7.96 15.38 -19.60
N ARG A 287 7.84 15.22 -20.93
CA ARG A 287 7.76 13.89 -21.52
C ARG A 287 8.96 13.09 -20.98
N PRO A 288 8.79 11.84 -20.54
CA PRO A 288 9.94 10.97 -20.32
C PRO A 288 10.75 11.04 -21.60
N THR A 289 11.98 11.53 -21.51
CA THR A 289 12.92 11.78 -22.61
C THR A 289 13.45 10.46 -23.20
N GLY A 290 12.57 9.48 -23.37
CA GLY A 290 12.80 8.27 -24.13
C GLY A 290 12.21 8.50 -25.51
N ILE A 291 13.05 8.98 -26.42
CA ILE A 291 13.15 8.66 -27.85
C ILE A 291 14.26 9.61 -28.36
N ASP A 292 15.47 9.07 -28.36
CA ASP A 292 16.55 9.38 -29.30
C ASP A 292 17.17 10.79 -29.26
N ASP A 293 17.69 11.22 -28.10
CA ASP A 293 18.97 11.94 -28.17
C ASP A 293 20.10 10.91 -28.03
N PRO A 294 20.67 10.40 -29.15
CA PRO A 294 21.73 9.39 -29.13
C PRO A 294 23.00 9.86 -28.41
N ASN A 295 23.07 11.15 -28.05
CA ASN A 295 24.19 11.74 -27.31
C ASN A 295 23.92 11.94 -25.82
N SER A 296 22.74 11.59 -25.31
CA SER A 296 22.51 11.63 -23.87
C SER A 296 23.27 10.47 -23.20
N ASN A 297 24.34 10.82 -22.47
CA ASN A 297 25.10 9.84 -21.71
C ASN A 297 24.14 9.08 -20.77
N PRO A 298 24.20 7.74 -20.73
CA PRO A 298 23.35 6.95 -19.85
C PRO A 298 23.54 7.44 -18.41
N GLN A 299 22.45 7.91 -17.79
CA GLN A 299 22.49 8.36 -16.41
C GLN A 299 22.93 7.18 -15.55
N ARG A 300 24.06 7.34 -14.84
CA ARG A 300 24.54 6.32 -13.91
C ARG A 300 23.66 6.35 -12.66
N PRO A 301 23.29 5.18 -12.10
CA PRO A 301 22.56 5.13 -10.84
C PRO A 301 23.37 5.84 -9.73
N ILE A 302 22.68 6.50 -8.81
CA ILE A 302 23.31 7.28 -7.72
C ILE A 302 24.09 6.38 -6.76
N ILE A 303 23.65 5.13 -6.62
CA ILE A 303 24.31 4.08 -5.87
C ILE A 303 24.66 2.97 -6.86
N SER A 304 25.95 2.68 -7.00
CA SER A 304 26.39 1.53 -7.78
C SER A 304 25.97 0.22 -7.10
N GLN A 305 25.82 -0.86 -7.87
CA GLN A 305 25.50 -2.18 -7.31
C GLN A 305 26.55 -2.65 -6.29
N PHE A 306 27.81 -2.28 -6.47
CA PHE A 306 28.89 -2.54 -5.52
C PHE A 306 28.71 -1.77 -4.21
N GLU A 307 28.45 -0.46 -4.27
CA GLU A 307 28.16 0.35 -3.06
C GLU A 307 26.91 -0.19 -2.32
N LEU A 308 25.88 -0.62 -3.04
CA LEU A 308 24.70 -1.23 -2.43
C LEU A 308 25.03 -2.58 -1.77
N ALA A 309 25.88 -3.40 -2.38
CA ALA A 309 26.36 -4.64 -1.79
C ALA A 309 27.18 -4.39 -0.51
N ASP A 310 28.03 -3.36 -0.50
CA ASP A 310 28.79 -2.96 0.68
C ASP A 310 27.86 -2.47 1.80
N LEU A 311 26.84 -1.66 1.48
CA LEU A 311 25.84 -1.23 2.47
C LEU A 311 25.05 -2.41 3.05
N ARG A 312 24.69 -3.39 2.21
CA ARG A 312 24.03 -4.63 2.65
C ARG A 312 24.94 -5.46 3.54
N LEU A 313 26.24 -5.54 3.22
CA LEU A 313 27.24 -6.21 4.04
C LEU A 313 27.38 -5.51 5.39
N LEU A 314 27.43 -4.17 5.42
CA LEU A 314 27.45 -3.39 6.66
C LEU A 314 26.19 -3.59 7.51
N ALA A 315 25.03 -3.81 6.89
CA ALA A 315 23.77 -4.10 7.59
C ALA A 315 23.67 -5.54 8.13
N THR A 316 24.67 -6.40 7.91
CA THR A 316 24.68 -7.75 8.47
C THR A 316 24.97 -7.74 9.98
N PRO A 317 24.58 -8.81 10.71
CA PRO A 317 24.92 -8.96 12.13
C PRO A 317 26.42 -8.99 12.42
N GLU A 318 27.26 -9.27 11.41
CA GLU A 318 28.73 -9.29 11.54
C GLU A 318 29.32 -7.88 11.69
N HIS A 319 28.68 -6.87 11.10
CA HIS A 319 29.17 -5.49 11.05
C HIS A 319 28.33 -4.53 11.89
N THR A 320 27.02 -4.79 12.01
CA THR A 320 26.10 -3.97 12.80
C THR A 320 25.50 -4.80 13.93
N TYR A 321 25.95 -4.50 15.16
CA TYR A 321 25.55 -5.23 16.36
C TYR A 321 24.41 -4.53 17.08
N ILE A 322 23.39 -5.30 17.46
CA ILE A 322 22.34 -4.86 18.37
C ILE A 322 22.80 -5.24 19.77
N ASN A 323 23.23 -4.25 20.56
CA ASN A 323 23.70 -4.51 21.91
C ASN A 323 22.56 -5.00 22.82
N SER A 324 22.90 -5.72 23.89
CA SER A 324 21.91 -6.32 24.79
C SER A 324 20.95 -5.30 25.40
N ARG A 325 21.40 -4.04 25.57
CA ARG A 325 20.55 -2.94 26.05
C ARG A 325 19.48 -2.57 25.02
N ALA A 326 19.86 -2.35 23.76
CA ALA A 326 18.94 -2.00 22.68
C ALA A 326 17.99 -3.17 22.36
N ASP A 327 18.47 -4.42 22.44
CA ASP A 327 17.64 -5.61 22.27
C ASP A 327 16.61 -5.79 23.40
N LEU A 328 17.02 -5.54 24.65
CA LEU A 328 16.11 -5.52 25.80
C LEU A 328 15.08 -4.39 25.66
N TYR A 329 15.51 -3.19 25.30
CA TYR A 329 14.62 -2.05 25.06
C TYR A 329 13.59 -2.34 23.95
N LEU A 330 14.02 -2.94 22.83
CA LEU A 330 13.12 -3.39 21.77
C LEU A 330 12.13 -4.46 22.27
N SER A 331 12.59 -5.39 23.10
CA SER A 331 11.74 -6.43 23.70
C SER A 331 10.66 -5.84 24.60
N ASP A 332 11.01 -4.86 25.42
CA ASP A 332 10.10 -4.16 26.33
C ASP A 332 9.05 -3.38 25.54
N LEU A 333 9.45 -2.65 24.49
CA LEU A 333 8.53 -1.94 23.60
C LEU A 333 7.54 -2.88 22.89
N LEU A 334 8.01 -4.01 22.35
CA LEU A 334 7.15 -5.00 21.70
C LEU A 334 6.19 -5.66 22.70
N SER A 335 6.66 -5.94 23.92
CA SER A 335 5.83 -6.46 25.01
C SER A 335 4.75 -5.46 25.42
N ALA A 336 5.14 -4.19 25.62
CA ALA A 336 4.23 -3.10 25.97
C ALA A 336 3.13 -2.94 24.92
N VAL A 337 3.46 -2.93 23.63
CA VAL A 337 2.46 -2.86 22.55
C VAL A 337 1.55 -4.09 22.53
N ARG A 338 2.11 -5.30 22.69
CA ARG A 338 1.34 -6.55 22.64
C ARG A 338 0.28 -6.62 23.76
N HIS A 339 0.60 -6.05 24.92
CA HIS A 339 -0.24 -6.11 26.12
C HIS A 339 -0.95 -4.79 26.43
N HIS A 340 -0.88 -3.79 25.54
CA HIS A 340 -1.54 -2.51 25.76
C HIS A 340 -3.07 -2.66 25.68
N PRO A 341 -3.84 -2.20 26.69
CA PRO A 341 -5.28 -2.45 26.78
C PRO A 341 -6.10 -1.83 25.65
N HIS A 342 -5.59 -0.78 25.00
CA HIS A 342 -6.26 -0.12 23.87
C HIS A 342 -5.87 -0.68 22.50
N LEU A 343 -4.90 -1.59 22.40
CA LEU A 343 -4.35 -2.05 21.12
C LEU A 343 -4.63 -3.54 20.90
N ASP A 344 -4.95 -3.89 19.66
CA ASP A 344 -4.89 -5.26 19.17
C ASP A 344 -3.48 -5.54 18.64
N GLY A 345 -2.62 -6.06 19.51
CA GLY A 345 -1.24 -6.45 19.23
C GLY A 345 -1.05 -7.82 18.58
N THR A 346 -2.09 -8.44 18.00
CA THR A 346 -2.02 -9.82 17.47
C THR A 346 -0.98 -10.04 16.36
N LEU A 347 -0.59 -8.99 15.61
CA LEU A 347 0.46 -9.09 14.58
C LEU A 347 1.85 -8.69 15.07
N ILE A 348 2.02 -8.48 16.37
CA ILE A 348 3.33 -8.34 17.02
C ILE A 348 3.88 -9.75 17.26
N THR A 349 4.24 -10.41 16.16
CA THR A 349 4.71 -11.80 16.12
C THR A 349 6.24 -11.88 16.29
N ALA A 350 6.78 -13.10 16.37
CA ALA A 350 8.23 -13.30 16.28
C ALA A 350 8.81 -12.76 14.96
N ARG A 351 8.04 -12.81 13.86
CA ARG A 351 8.46 -12.23 12.58
C ARG A 351 8.61 -10.71 12.67
N CYS A 352 7.66 -10.02 13.30
CA CYS A 352 7.76 -8.58 13.52
C CYS A 352 9.08 -8.20 14.20
N ARG A 353 9.50 -8.95 15.23
CA ARG A 353 10.80 -8.76 15.89
C ARG A 353 11.97 -8.94 14.92
N VAL A 354 12.05 -10.08 14.24
CA VAL A 354 13.15 -10.39 13.31
C VAL A 354 13.26 -9.34 12.21
N ASP A 355 12.12 -8.93 11.63
CA ASP A 355 12.07 -7.89 10.63
C ASP A 355 12.55 -6.54 11.21
N THR A 356 12.11 -6.18 12.41
CA THR A 356 12.55 -4.95 13.09
C THR A 356 14.06 -4.93 13.32
N GLU A 357 14.67 -6.05 13.72
CA GLU A 357 16.12 -6.15 13.89
C GLU A 357 16.87 -5.96 12.56
N ILE A 358 16.36 -6.51 11.45
CA ILE A 358 16.97 -6.32 10.12
C ILE A 358 16.87 -4.84 9.70
N ILE A 359 15.72 -4.22 9.90
CA ILE A 359 15.52 -2.80 9.59
C ILE A 359 16.40 -1.92 10.50
N LEU A 360 16.58 -2.27 11.77
CA LEU A 360 17.49 -1.58 12.70
C LEU A 360 18.94 -1.59 12.20
N ARG A 361 19.42 -2.73 11.69
CA ARG A 361 20.78 -2.82 11.17
C ARG A 361 20.94 -2.02 9.88
N ALA A 362 19.98 -2.11 8.95
CA ALA A 362 19.96 -1.31 7.73
C ALA A 362 19.90 0.20 8.02
N TRP A 363 19.05 0.59 8.98
CA TRP A 363 18.96 1.96 9.48
C TRP A 363 20.31 2.42 10.01
N ARG A 364 20.93 1.62 10.88
CA ARG A 364 22.20 2.00 11.49
C ARG A 364 23.34 2.06 10.48
N ALA A 365 23.38 1.19 9.48
CA ALA A 365 24.36 1.27 8.40
C ALA A 365 24.24 2.56 7.57
N LEU A 366 23.01 3.05 7.34
CA LEU A 366 22.74 4.26 6.56
C LEU A 366 22.93 5.56 7.36
N PHE A 367 22.37 5.61 8.56
CA PHE A 367 22.26 6.84 9.36
C PHE A 367 23.26 6.92 10.51
N GLY A 368 23.93 5.82 10.86
CA GLY A 368 24.93 5.77 11.90
C GLY A 368 26.13 6.66 11.59
N LEU A 369 26.69 7.27 12.64
CA LEU A 369 28.00 7.91 12.52
C LEU A 369 29.09 6.83 12.59
N PRO A 370 30.12 6.91 11.74
CA PRO A 370 31.29 6.06 11.88
C PRO A 370 31.94 6.30 13.26
N PRO A 371 32.50 5.24 13.89
CA PRO A 371 33.19 5.38 15.16
C PRO A 371 34.36 6.37 15.03
N LYS A 372 34.50 7.28 16.00
CA LYS A 372 35.45 8.40 15.93
C LYS A 372 36.93 8.03 16.10
N SER A 373 37.27 6.77 16.39
CA SER A 373 38.58 6.46 17.01
C SER A 373 39.10 5.02 16.89
N GLN A 374 38.67 4.23 15.90
CA GLN A 374 39.27 2.90 15.66
C GLN A 374 40.03 2.88 14.34
N GLU A 375 41.34 3.12 14.41
CA GLU A 375 42.20 3.24 13.22
C GLU A 375 42.49 1.90 12.52
N HIS A 376 42.23 0.72 13.12
CA HIS A 376 42.71 -0.55 12.54
C HIS A 376 41.81 -1.79 12.68
N MET A 377 40.53 -1.66 13.06
CA MET A 377 39.57 -2.78 13.02
C MET A 377 38.30 -2.37 12.30
N ILE A 378 37.70 -3.31 11.56
CA ILE A 378 36.42 -3.14 10.86
C ILE A 378 35.45 -2.43 11.82
N PRO A 379 34.90 -1.26 11.44
CA PRO A 379 34.10 -0.45 12.36
C PRO A 379 32.80 -1.19 12.67
N SER A 380 32.75 -1.86 13.82
CA SER A 380 31.49 -2.43 14.33
C SER A 380 30.57 -1.27 14.71
N ILE A 381 29.42 -1.17 14.06
CA ILE A 381 28.46 -0.09 14.33
C ILE A 381 27.40 -0.63 15.29
N ASN A 382 27.35 -0.08 16.51
CA ASN A 382 26.34 -0.48 17.49
C ASN A 382 25.03 0.27 17.27
N VAL A 383 23.90 -0.45 17.30
CA VAL A 383 22.55 0.12 17.34
C VAL A 383 22.32 0.81 18.69
N THR A 384 21.70 1.99 18.65
CA THR A 384 21.39 2.79 19.85
C THR A 384 19.90 2.78 20.18
N ASP A 385 19.53 3.11 21.42
CA ASP A 385 18.12 3.24 21.84
C ASP A 385 17.34 4.23 20.96
N GLU A 386 18.01 5.27 20.43
CA GLU A 386 17.42 6.25 19.52
C GLU A 386 17.12 5.66 18.13
N ASP A 387 17.99 4.78 17.64
CA ASP A 387 17.73 4.04 16.40
C ASP A 387 16.51 3.12 16.59
N VAL A 388 16.41 2.45 17.75
CA VAL A 388 15.25 1.63 18.12
C VAL A 388 13.97 2.44 18.09
N ARG A 389 13.91 3.62 18.76
CA ARG A 389 12.72 4.49 18.77
C ARG A 389 12.25 4.87 17.36
N LYS A 390 13.18 5.26 16.48
CA LYS A 390 12.86 5.70 15.11
C LYS A 390 12.33 4.57 14.24
N VAL A 391 12.92 3.38 14.35
CA VAL A 391 12.51 2.21 13.55
C VAL A 391 11.24 1.56 14.10
N PHE A 392 11.08 1.51 15.42
CA PHE A 392 10.00 0.81 16.10
C PHE A 392 8.61 1.25 15.61
N VAL A 393 8.35 2.56 15.58
CA VAL A 393 7.06 3.09 15.10
C VAL A 393 6.79 2.63 13.66
N ARG A 394 7.79 2.73 12.79
CA ARG A 394 7.66 2.34 11.37
C ARG A 394 7.41 0.84 11.21
N ALA A 395 8.00 0.00 12.06
CA ALA A 395 7.84 -1.44 12.01
C ALA A 395 6.49 -1.93 12.55
N VAL A 396 5.93 -1.23 13.54
CA VAL A 396 4.78 -1.69 14.34
C VAL A 396 3.46 -1.04 13.94
N HIS A 397 3.48 0.22 13.48
CA HIS A 397 2.26 1.05 13.28
C HIS A 397 1.16 0.37 12.47
N HIS A 398 1.50 -0.27 11.34
CA HIS A 398 0.55 -0.92 10.45
C HIS A 398 0.09 -2.32 10.94
N ARG A 399 0.74 -2.88 11.97
CA ARG A 399 0.45 -4.21 12.52
C ARG A 399 -0.58 -4.19 13.64
N ILE A 400 -0.86 -3.01 14.17
CA ILE A 400 -1.78 -2.81 15.29
C ILE A 400 -3.04 -2.09 14.84
N ARG A 401 -4.11 -2.28 15.60
CA ARG A 401 -5.33 -1.46 15.50
C ARG A 401 -5.77 -1.08 16.91
N VAL A 402 -6.50 0.00 17.01
CA VAL A 402 -7.14 0.41 18.26
C VAL A 402 -8.40 -0.43 18.47
N LEU A 403 -8.59 -0.94 19.68
CA LEU A 403 -9.76 -1.73 20.03
C LEU A 403 -11.01 -0.85 20.11
N ASP A 404 -12.14 -1.38 19.65
CA ASP A 404 -13.40 -0.65 19.58
C ASP A 404 -13.93 -0.16 20.94
N GLY A 405 -13.55 -0.86 22.01
CA GLY A 405 -13.99 -0.62 23.37
C GLY A 405 -13.36 -1.63 24.34
N PRO A 406 -13.56 -1.45 25.66
CA PRO A 406 -12.93 -2.28 26.69
C PRO A 406 -13.33 -3.75 26.60
N ARG A 407 -14.53 -4.06 26.09
CA ARG A 407 -15.00 -5.45 25.91
C ARG A 407 -14.25 -6.24 24.83
N LYS A 408 -13.48 -5.56 23.98
CA LYS A 408 -12.62 -6.19 22.97
C LYS A 408 -11.19 -6.41 23.47
N GLU A 409 -10.88 -5.99 24.69
CA GLU A 409 -9.60 -6.26 25.33
C GLU A 409 -9.40 -7.77 25.53
N THR A 410 -8.16 -8.24 25.40
CA THR A 410 -7.82 -9.67 25.55
C THR A 410 -8.21 -10.23 26.92
N LEU A 411 -8.17 -9.40 27.96
CA LEU A 411 -8.54 -9.78 29.33
C LEU A 411 -9.99 -9.39 29.69
N ALA A 412 -10.77 -8.88 28.74
CA ALA A 412 -12.14 -8.45 28.96
C ALA A 412 -13.00 -9.57 29.58
N SER A 413 -12.78 -10.83 29.21
CA SER A 413 -13.55 -11.96 29.74
C SER A 413 -13.39 -12.20 31.24
N LEU A 414 -12.34 -11.65 31.88
CA LEU A 414 -12.15 -11.74 33.34
C LEU A 414 -12.98 -10.70 34.10
N ILE A 415 -13.30 -9.57 33.45
CA ILE A 415 -13.98 -8.42 34.07
C ILE A 415 -15.46 -8.43 33.68
N PHE A 416 -15.74 -8.65 32.40
CA PHE A 416 -17.08 -8.67 31.85
C PHE A 416 -17.60 -10.11 31.89
N THR A 417 -18.46 -10.39 32.85
CA THR A 417 -19.17 -11.67 32.91
C THR A 417 -20.11 -11.80 31.71
N THR A 418 -20.31 -13.02 31.23
CA THR A 418 -21.19 -13.32 30.09
C THR A 418 -22.66 -12.97 30.33
N ALA A 419 -23.03 -12.66 31.59
CA ALA A 419 -24.38 -12.30 32.01
C ALA A 419 -24.64 -10.78 32.05
N GLY A 420 -23.68 -9.96 31.61
CA GLY A 420 -23.79 -8.50 31.65
C GLY A 420 -24.71 -7.91 30.57
N ASP A 421 -25.52 -6.94 31.00
CA ASP A 421 -26.47 -6.13 30.23
C ASP A 421 -25.95 -5.74 28.83
N SER A 422 -26.68 -6.15 27.78
CA SER A 422 -26.28 -5.96 26.38
C SER A 422 -26.54 -4.54 25.86
N SER A 423 -27.06 -3.65 26.70
CA SER A 423 -27.61 -2.35 26.26
C SER A 423 -26.63 -1.17 26.35
N SER A 424 -25.54 -1.23 27.13
CA SER A 424 -24.56 -0.14 27.20
C SER A 424 -23.48 -0.30 26.13
N LYS A 425 -23.53 0.54 25.07
CA LYS A 425 -22.36 0.80 24.23
C LYS A 425 -21.35 1.58 25.08
N GLU A 426 -20.57 0.87 25.88
CA GLU A 426 -19.48 1.43 26.65
C GLU A 426 -18.38 1.87 25.69
N GLU A 427 -18.40 3.15 25.32
CA GLU A 427 -17.28 3.82 24.67
C GLU A 427 -16.20 4.16 25.69
N TRP A 428 -14.95 4.26 25.23
CA TRP A 428 -13.86 4.75 26.07
C TRP A 428 -14.20 6.14 26.63
N VAL A 429 -14.02 6.34 27.94
CA VAL A 429 -14.40 7.58 28.66
C VAL A 429 -13.74 8.85 28.06
N GLY A 430 -12.64 8.72 27.32
CA GLY A 430 -11.94 9.82 26.64
C GLY A 430 -11.99 9.78 25.11
N GLY A 431 -12.88 8.99 24.52
CA GLY A 431 -12.91 8.72 23.08
C GLY A 431 -11.79 7.78 22.62
N ARG A 432 -11.83 7.40 21.33
CA ARG A 432 -10.84 6.51 20.72
C ARG A 432 -9.56 7.28 20.37
N ARG A 433 -8.47 6.95 21.05
CA ARG A 433 -7.13 7.45 20.74
C ARG A 433 -6.63 6.90 19.41
N THR A 434 -5.69 7.58 18.77
CA THR A 434 -5.04 7.09 17.54
C THR A 434 -3.93 6.08 17.87
N VAL A 435 -3.52 5.27 16.89
CA VAL A 435 -2.38 4.36 17.07
C VAL A 435 -1.12 5.13 17.44
N LYS A 436 -0.86 6.28 16.79
CA LYS A 436 0.33 7.11 17.06
C LYS A 436 0.37 7.66 18.47
N GLU A 437 -0.76 8.15 18.99
CA GLU A 437 -0.85 8.66 20.36
C GLU A 437 -0.48 7.59 21.39
N ILE A 438 -0.95 6.36 21.18
CA ILE A 438 -0.68 5.24 22.08
C ILE A 438 0.79 4.79 21.94
N LEU A 439 1.31 4.67 20.72
CA LEU A 439 2.72 4.32 20.51
C LEU A 439 3.68 5.35 21.11
N LYS A 440 3.35 6.64 21.00
CA LYS A 440 4.13 7.72 21.61
C LYS A 440 4.16 7.57 23.14
N GLU A 441 3.01 7.35 23.77
CA GLU A 441 2.93 7.08 25.21
C GLU A 441 3.79 5.88 25.63
N ILE A 442 3.73 4.77 24.87
CA ILE A 442 4.54 3.58 25.17
C ILE A 442 6.03 3.91 25.10
N ILE A 443 6.48 4.63 24.08
CA ILE A 443 7.90 5.01 23.92
C ILE A 443 8.37 5.93 25.04
N ASP A 444 7.51 6.84 25.51
CA ASP A 444 7.84 7.81 26.55
C ASP A 444 7.87 7.16 27.96
N ASN A 445 7.17 6.03 28.16
CA ASN A 445 7.03 5.35 29.45
C ASN A 445 7.96 4.14 29.67
N VAL A 446 8.54 3.58 28.61
CA VAL A 446 9.54 2.48 28.66
C VAL A 446 10.94 3.07 28.61
#